data_AF-A0A2W7BAF7-F1
#
_entry.id   AF-A0A2W7BAF7-F1
#
_cell.length_a   1.000
_cell.length_b   1.000
_cell.length_c   1.000
_cell.angle_alpha   90.00
_cell.angle_beta   90.00
_cell.angle_gamma   90.00
#
_symmetry.space_group_name_H-M   'P 1'
#
loop_
_entity.id
_entity.type
_entity.pdbx_description
1 polymer ?
#
loop_
_entity_poly.entity_id
_entity_poly.type
_entity_poly.pdbx_seq_one_letter_code
_entity_poly.pdbx_strand_id
1 'polypeptide(L)'
;MQVSLIQILLNKAAEKGKLDARFYSIVDKDYDGPELVESISQYSWNIYHIENYLLQPRFIREVLKKISLKQEYLSETEIENKLRECGKKTIENILEIQLNRWIHSHLIKCINLVFNPQLDLIQGFSQAMERSLNNIE
;
A
#
# COMPACT_ATOMS: atom_id res chain seq x y z
N MET A 1 12.64 3.34 -5.69
CA MET A 1 13.07 4.52 -6.48
C MET A 1 12.36 5.72 -5.89
N GLN A 2 13.09 6.71 -5.35
CA GLN A 2 12.47 7.81 -4.60
C GLN A 2 11.87 8.84 -5.55
N VAL A 3 10.57 9.16 -5.37
CA VAL A 3 9.82 10.16 -6.15
C VAL A 3 10.54 11.52 -6.14
N SER A 4 11.16 11.89 -5.02
CA SER A 4 11.96 13.11 -4.87
C SER A 4 13.13 13.19 -5.85
N LEU A 5 13.83 12.07 -6.06
CA LEU A 5 15.00 11.99 -6.93
C LEU A 5 14.64 12.22 -8.40
N ILE A 6 13.52 11.65 -8.84
CA ILE A 6 12.99 11.83 -10.20
C ILE A 6 12.56 13.28 -10.41
N GLN A 7 11.83 13.86 -9.45
CA GLN A 7 11.37 15.25 -9.51
C GLN A 7 12.55 16.23 -9.64
N ILE A 8 13.62 16.03 -8.86
CA ILE A 8 14.83 16.85 -8.94
C ILE A 8 15.51 16.71 -10.32
N LEU A 9 15.59 15.50 -10.86
CA LEU A 9 16.19 15.25 -12.17
C LEU A 9 15.39 15.91 -13.30
N LEU A 10 14.05 15.81 -13.26
CA LEU A 10 13.16 16.42 -14.25
C LEU A 10 13.23 17.95 -14.21
N ASN A 11 13.21 18.56 -13.01
CA ASN A 11 13.35 20.02 -12.87
C ASN A 11 14.71 20.51 -13.39
N LYS A 12 15.80 19.81 -13.04
CA LYS A 12 17.14 20.14 -13.58
C LYS A 12 17.23 19.97 -15.10
N ALA A 13 16.55 18.98 -15.65
CA ALA A 13 16.49 18.78 -17.10
C ALA A 13 15.67 19.87 -17.80
N ALA A 14 14.56 20.33 -17.22
CA ALA A 14 13.80 21.46 -17.77
C ALA A 14 14.59 22.76 -17.74
N GLU A 15 15.25 23.06 -16.62
CA GLU A 15 16.11 24.25 -16.47
C GLU A 15 17.24 24.26 -17.51
N LYS A 16 17.98 23.15 -17.64
CA LYS A 16 19.09 23.04 -18.59
C LYS A 16 18.65 22.93 -20.04
N GLY A 17 17.51 22.29 -20.29
CA GLY A 17 16.93 22.10 -21.61
C GLY A 17 16.14 23.30 -22.14
N LYS A 18 15.96 24.36 -21.32
CA LYS A 18 15.08 25.50 -21.61
C LYS A 18 13.67 25.04 -22.02
N LEU A 19 13.19 23.98 -21.41
CA LEU A 19 11.83 23.49 -21.62
C LEU A 19 10.89 24.32 -20.74
N ASP A 20 9.84 24.88 -21.33
CA ASP A 20 8.72 25.48 -20.59
C ASP A 20 7.82 24.39 -20.01
N ALA A 21 8.41 23.51 -19.21
CA ALA A 21 7.74 22.38 -18.58
C ALA A 21 7.83 22.53 -17.06
N ARG A 22 6.67 22.46 -16.40
CA ARG A 22 6.55 22.47 -14.94
C ARG A 22 6.21 21.06 -14.48
N PHE A 23 7.04 20.50 -13.61
CA PHE A 23 6.80 19.17 -13.06
C PHE A 23 6.20 19.28 -11.67
N TYR A 24 5.19 18.45 -11.41
CA TYR A 24 4.49 18.38 -10.13
C TYR A 24 4.50 16.94 -9.65
N SER A 25 4.70 16.73 -8.35
CA SER A 25 4.56 15.41 -7.74
C SER A 25 3.56 15.49 -6.60
N ILE A 26 2.55 14.62 -6.61
CA ILE A 26 1.58 14.48 -5.53
C ILE A 26 1.71 13.07 -4.98
N VAL A 27 2.00 12.95 -3.69
CA VAL A 27 2.12 11.67 -2.99
C VAL A 27 0.96 11.46 -2.04
N ASP A 28 0.76 10.21 -1.60
CA ASP A 28 -0.18 9.90 -0.53
C ASP A 28 0.26 10.49 0.80
N LYS A 29 -0.70 10.61 1.73
CA LYS A 29 -0.42 11.21 3.04
C LYS A 29 0.49 10.32 3.89
N ASP A 30 0.43 9.01 3.67
CA ASP A 30 1.29 8.02 4.34
C ASP A 30 2.63 7.80 3.62
N TYR A 31 3.04 8.76 2.78
CA TYR A 31 4.35 8.75 2.15
C TYR A 31 5.48 8.68 3.20
N ASP A 32 6.14 7.53 3.27
CA ASP A 32 7.25 7.23 4.18
C ASP A 32 8.61 7.64 3.60
N GLY A 33 8.65 8.77 2.89
CA GLY A 33 9.87 9.30 2.30
C GLY A 33 10.35 10.61 2.95
N PRO A 34 11.34 11.27 2.33
CA PRO A 34 11.83 12.56 2.83
C PRO A 34 10.71 13.60 2.88
N GLU A 35 10.82 14.54 3.82
CA GLU A 35 9.86 15.63 3.96
C GLU A 35 9.65 16.37 2.64
N LEU A 36 8.38 16.60 2.28
CA LEU A 36 8.01 17.20 1.02
C LEU A 36 8.35 18.69 1.04
N VAL A 37 9.02 19.15 -0.02
CA VAL A 37 9.41 20.55 -0.14
C VAL A 37 8.49 21.23 -1.14
N GLU A 38 7.57 22.08 -0.66
CA GLU A 38 6.64 22.82 -1.52
C GLU A 38 7.34 23.65 -2.61
N SER A 39 8.55 24.14 -2.32
CA SER A 39 9.36 24.90 -3.30
C SER A 39 9.76 24.10 -4.54
N ILE A 40 9.61 22.77 -4.53
CA ILE A 40 9.89 21.86 -5.65
C ILE A 40 8.59 21.33 -6.28
N SER A 41 7.45 22.00 -6.02
CA SER A 41 6.13 21.59 -6.51
C SER A 41 5.76 20.15 -6.08
N GLN A 42 6.11 19.82 -4.84
CA GLN A 42 5.77 18.57 -4.20
C GLN A 42 4.60 18.78 -3.25
N TYR A 43 3.60 17.90 -3.33
CA TYR A 43 2.39 17.98 -2.55
C TYR A 43 2.02 16.60 -2.02
N SER A 44 1.20 16.58 -0.96
CA SER A 44 0.55 15.37 -0.49
C SER A 44 -0.95 15.53 -0.55
N TRP A 45 -1.65 14.42 -0.74
CA TRP A 45 -3.09 14.39 -0.50
C TRP A 45 -3.40 14.71 0.97
N ASN A 46 -4.51 15.41 1.21
CA ASN A 46 -4.98 15.71 2.57
C ASN A 46 -5.66 14.50 3.24
N ILE A 47 -5.90 13.43 2.47
CA ILE A 47 -6.47 12.15 2.90
C ILE A 47 -5.45 11.03 2.72
N TYR A 48 -5.66 9.91 3.41
CA TYR A 48 -4.69 8.80 3.51
C TYR A 48 -4.15 8.37 2.13
N HIS A 49 -5.04 7.94 1.22
CA HIS A 49 -4.71 7.71 -0.19
C HIS A 49 -5.68 8.44 -1.10
N ILE A 50 -5.26 8.75 -2.34
CA ILE A 50 -6.11 9.33 -3.38
C ILE A 50 -7.39 8.52 -3.64
N GLU A 51 -7.34 7.20 -3.51
CA GLU A 51 -8.47 6.28 -3.68
C GLU A 51 -9.61 6.58 -2.71
N ASN A 52 -9.32 7.17 -1.54
CA ASN A 52 -10.37 7.55 -0.59
C ASN A 52 -11.27 8.68 -1.13
N TYR A 53 -10.81 9.45 -2.13
CA TYR A 53 -11.69 10.35 -2.87
C TYR A 53 -12.67 9.61 -3.76
N LEU A 54 -12.28 8.46 -4.33
CA LEU A 54 -13.16 7.64 -5.16
C LEU A 54 -14.33 7.04 -4.36
N LEU A 55 -14.20 6.98 -3.03
CA LEU A 55 -15.23 6.49 -2.12
C LEU A 55 -16.19 7.59 -1.63
N GLN A 56 -15.98 8.86 -2.00
CA GLN A 56 -16.87 9.93 -1.56
C GLN A 56 -18.21 9.87 -2.33
N PRO A 57 -19.36 9.79 -1.63
CA PRO A 57 -20.67 9.63 -2.27
C PRO A 57 -20.97 10.69 -3.34
N ARG A 58 -20.59 11.95 -3.10
CA ARG A 58 -20.76 13.05 -4.06
C ARG A 58 -20.10 12.77 -5.41
N PHE A 59 -18.87 12.24 -5.42
CA PHE A 59 -18.12 12.04 -6.66
C PHE A 59 -18.65 10.83 -7.42
N ILE A 60 -18.98 9.76 -6.69
CA ILE A 60 -19.65 8.59 -7.25
C ILE A 60 -20.99 9.00 -7.88
N ARG A 61 -21.80 9.81 -7.19
CA ARG A 61 -23.08 10.28 -7.72
C ARG A 61 -22.92 11.04 -9.03
N GLU A 62 -21.97 11.96 -9.12
CA GLU A 62 -21.73 12.73 -10.33
C GLU A 62 -21.24 11.86 -11.50
N VAL A 63 -20.43 10.83 -11.22
CA VAL A 63 -20.02 9.84 -12.23
C VAL A 63 -21.21 9.00 -12.68
N LEU A 64 -22.02 8.49 -11.74
CA LEU A 64 -23.23 7.71 -12.05
C LEU A 64 -24.23 8.52 -12.89
N LYS A 65 -24.39 9.81 -12.59
CA LYS A 65 -25.23 10.72 -13.40
C LYS A 65 -24.74 10.86 -14.84
N LYS A 66 -23.43 10.92 -15.05
CA LYS A 66 -22.83 11.05 -16.39
C LYS A 66 -22.92 9.75 -17.20
N ILE A 67 -22.82 8.60 -16.54
CA ILE A 67 -22.82 7.29 -17.19
C ILE A 67 -24.26 6.79 -17.45
N SER A 68 -25.17 7.00 -16.51
CA SER A 68 -26.53 6.47 -16.57
C SER A 68 -27.53 7.52 -17.05
N LEU A 69 -27.92 7.44 -18.33
CA LEU A 69 -28.86 8.37 -18.96
C LEU A 69 -30.32 8.23 -18.47
N LYS A 70 -30.70 7.19 -17.71
CA LYS A 70 -32.13 6.83 -17.47
C LYS A 70 -32.50 6.14 -16.15
N GLN A 71 -31.68 6.16 -15.10
CA GLN A 71 -32.06 5.56 -13.80
C GLN A 71 -32.33 6.61 -12.72
N GLU A 72 -33.24 6.28 -11.79
CA GLU A 72 -33.39 7.00 -10.52
C GLU A 72 -32.01 7.15 -9.87
N TYR A 73 -31.57 8.40 -9.72
CA TYR A 73 -30.25 8.68 -9.18
C TYR A 73 -30.25 8.33 -7.70
N LEU A 74 -29.36 7.42 -7.32
CA LEU A 74 -29.09 7.15 -5.91
C LEU A 74 -28.71 8.45 -5.20
N SER A 75 -29.34 8.71 -4.08
CA SER A 75 -28.94 9.75 -3.14
C SER A 75 -27.54 9.44 -2.58
N GLU A 76 -26.87 10.47 -2.07
CA GLU A 76 -25.55 10.30 -1.44
C GLU A 76 -25.62 9.33 -0.25
N THR A 77 -26.72 9.37 0.52
CA THR A 77 -26.99 8.44 1.62
C THR A 77 -27.13 7.00 1.15
N GLU A 78 -27.82 6.75 0.03
CA GLU A 78 -27.95 5.40 -0.53
C GLU A 78 -26.62 4.88 -1.07
N ILE A 79 -25.81 5.73 -1.69
CA ILE A 79 -24.46 5.40 -2.13
C ILE A 79 -23.60 5.04 -0.91
N GLU A 80 -23.63 5.85 0.15
CA GLU A 80 -22.89 5.56 1.38
C GLU A 80 -23.30 4.21 1.99
N ASN A 81 -24.61 3.93 2.07
CA ASN A 81 -25.11 2.66 2.58
C ASN A 81 -24.62 1.48 1.71
N LYS A 82 -24.66 1.61 0.39
CA LYS A 82 -24.13 0.58 -0.52
C LYS A 82 -22.62 0.39 -0.37
N LEU A 83 -21.84 1.45 -0.20
CA LEU A 83 -20.41 1.36 0.06
C LEU A 83 -20.13 0.63 1.38
N ARG A 84 -20.91 0.90 2.43
CA ARG A 84 -20.79 0.19 3.71
C ARG A 84 -21.09 -1.30 3.56
N GLU A 85 -22.13 -1.66 2.82
CA GLU A 85 -22.45 -3.06 2.51
C GLU A 85 -21.34 -3.74 1.69
N CYS A 86 -20.78 -3.06 0.71
CA CYS A 86 -19.60 -3.54 -0.02
C CYS A 86 -18.40 -3.75 0.93
N GLY A 87 -18.13 -2.80 1.82
CA GLY A 87 -17.08 -2.89 2.82
C GLY A 87 -17.26 -4.11 3.73
N LYS A 88 -18.48 -4.35 4.23
CA LYS A 88 -18.78 -5.53 5.06
C LYS A 88 -18.40 -6.85 4.38
N LYS A 89 -18.69 -6.97 3.08
CA LYS A 89 -18.36 -8.18 2.30
C LYS A 89 -16.86 -8.42 2.15
N THR A 90 -16.03 -7.41 2.37
CA THR A 90 -14.56 -7.54 2.29
C THR A 90 -13.92 -7.94 3.62
N ILE A 91 -14.64 -7.85 4.74
CA ILE A 91 -14.09 -8.08 6.08
C ILE A 91 -13.53 -9.49 6.22
N GLU A 92 -14.28 -10.50 5.78
CA GLU A 92 -13.85 -11.91 5.90
C GLU A 92 -12.55 -12.16 5.13
N ASN A 93 -12.44 -11.65 3.90
CA ASN A 93 -11.23 -11.77 3.09
C ASN A 93 -10.04 -11.03 3.73
N ILE A 94 -10.26 -9.83 4.30
CA ILE A 94 -9.20 -9.10 5.01
C ILE A 94 -8.72 -9.89 6.22
N LEU A 95 -9.64 -10.48 6.99
CA LEU A 95 -9.31 -11.32 8.14
C LEU A 95 -8.51 -12.55 7.71
N GLU A 96 -8.93 -13.23 6.65
CA GLU A 96 -8.19 -14.37 6.08
C GLU A 96 -6.75 -13.99 5.71
N ILE A 97 -6.57 -12.89 4.98
CA ILE A 97 -5.24 -12.40 4.59
C ILE A 97 -4.39 -12.09 5.82
N GLN A 98 -4.96 -11.42 6.83
CA GLN A 98 -4.23 -11.07 8.05
C GLN A 98 -3.85 -12.30 8.87
N LEU A 99 -4.77 -13.25 9.03
CA LEU A 99 -4.51 -14.51 9.73
C LEU A 99 -3.43 -15.32 9.00
N ASN A 100 -3.55 -15.49 7.69
CA ASN A 100 -2.55 -16.19 6.89
C ASN A 100 -1.17 -15.53 7.01
N ARG A 101 -1.10 -14.20 6.95
CA ARG A 101 0.15 -13.46 7.12
C ARG A 101 0.74 -13.66 8.53
N TRP A 102 -0.09 -13.65 9.57
CA TRP A 102 0.34 -13.87 10.94
C TRP A 102 0.85 -15.30 11.15
N ILE A 103 0.10 -16.31 10.72
CA ILE A 103 0.47 -17.73 10.81
C ILE A 103 1.77 -17.98 10.04
N HIS A 104 1.88 -17.54 8.79
CA HIS A 104 3.11 -17.71 8.00
C HIS A 104 4.31 -17.01 8.63
N SER A 105 4.15 -15.79 9.14
CA SER A 105 5.22 -15.07 9.84
C SER A 105 5.68 -15.82 11.09
N HIS A 106 4.75 -16.43 11.83
CA HIS A 106 5.07 -17.23 13.00
C HIS A 106 5.79 -18.54 12.61
N LEU A 107 5.25 -19.31 11.65
CA LEU A 107 5.87 -20.55 11.17
C LEU A 107 7.28 -20.34 10.64
N ILE A 108 7.51 -19.29 9.83
CA ILE A 108 8.84 -18.99 9.29
C ILE A 108 9.82 -18.64 10.42
N LYS A 109 9.37 -17.93 11.48
CA LYS A 109 10.23 -17.63 12.64
C LYS A 109 10.62 -18.88 13.43
N CYS A 110 9.75 -19.88 13.48
CA CYS A 110 10.05 -21.14 14.17
C CYS A 110 11.13 -21.94 13.43
N ILE A 111 11.16 -21.88 12.09
CA ILE A 111 12.12 -22.58 11.26
C ILE A 111 13.50 -21.90 11.36
N ASN A 112 14.41 -22.53 12.11
CA ASN A 112 15.79 -22.07 12.28
C ASN A 112 16.78 -23.06 11.66
N LEU A 113 17.08 -22.85 10.37
CA LEU A 113 18.01 -23.66 9.58
C LEU A 113 19.46 -23.17 9.64
N VAL A 114 19.82 -22.34 10.63
CA VAL A 114 21.20 -21.86 10.76
C VAL A 114 22.13 -23.05 10.92
N PHE A 115 23.08 -23.19 9.99
CA PHE A 115 24.04 -24.28 9.95
C PHE A 115 25.41 -23.78 10.40
N ASN A 116 26.06 -24.48 11.34
CA ASN A 116 27.43 -24.17 11.73
C ASN A 116 28.39 -24.94 10.81
N PRO A 117 29.17 -24.26 9.94
CA PRO A 117 30.06 -24.91 8.97
C PRO A 117 31.25 -25.64 9.61
N GLN A 118 31.44 -25.53 10.93
CA GLN A 118 32.49 -26.25 11.66
C GLN A 118 32.04 -27.63 12.19
N LEU A 119 30.74 -27.97 12.07
CA LEU A 119 30.19 -29.25 12.51
C LEU A 119 30.02 -30.22 11.35
N ASP A 120 30.09 -31.52 11.65
CA ASP A 120 29.76 -32.58 10.69
C ASP A 120 28.31 -32.41 10.20
N LEU A 121 28.06 -32.75 8.93
CA LEU A 121 26.81 -32.46 8.23
C LEU A 121 25.60 -33.02 8.98
N ILE A 122 25.71 -34.27 9.46
CA ILE A 122 24.66 -34.96 10.21
C ILE A 122 24.37 -34.25 11.54
N GLN A 123 25.41 -33.83 12.26
CA GLN A 123 25.27 -33.13 13.55
C GLN A 123 24.69 -31.72 13.38
N GLY A 124 25.15 -30.99 12.37
CA GLY A 124 24.65 -29.65 12.07
C GLY A 124 23.16 -29.63 11.71
N PHE A 125 22.70 -30.62 10.93
CA PHE A 125 21.28 -30.79 10.60
C PHE A 125 20.44 -31.23 11.80
N SER A 126 20.92 -32.16 12.63
CA SER A 126 20.21 -32.60 13.85
C SER A 126 19.96 -31.42 14.81
N GLN A 127 20.99 -30.58 15.03
CA GLN A 127 20.84 -29.40 15.88
C GLN A 127 19.91 -28.33 15.29
N ALA A 128 19.89 -28.15 13.96
CA ALA A 128 18.96 -27.24 13.32
C ALA A 128 17.49 -27.72 13.41
N MET A 129 17.27 -29.04 13.33
CA MET A 129 15.95 -29.62 13.58
C MET A 129 15.50 -29.42 15.03
N GLU A 130 16.34 -29.73 16.02
CA GLU A 130 16.01 -29.54 17.44
C GLU A 130 15.67 -28.08 17.76
N ARG A 131 16.46 -27.11 17.27
CA ARG A 131 16.15 -25.69 17.42
C ARG A 131 14.80 -25.31 16.82
N SER A 132 14.49 -25.85 15.64
CA SER A 132 13.24 -25.54 14.96
C SER A 132 12.04 -26.14 15.68
N LEU A 133 12.16 -27.36 16.24
CA LEU A 133 11.15 -28.02 17.07
C LEU A 133 10.87 -27.24 18.37
N ASN A 134 11.92 -26.83 19.09
CA ASN A 134 11.79 -26.08 20.34
C ASN A 134 11.18 -24.69 20.16
N ASN A 135 11.20 -24.12 18.95
CA ASN A 135 10.56 -22.82 18.68
C ASN A 135 9.06 -22.95 18.33
N ILE A 136 8.56 -24.17 18.12
CA ILE A 136 7.15 -24.45 17.81
C ILE A 136 6.34 -24.69 19.09
N GLU A 137 6.95 -25.26 20.13
CA GLU A 137 6.38 -25.43 21.48
C GLU A 137 6.33 -24.13 22.29
#